data_AF-A0A9D4FUJ7-F1
#
_entry.id   AF-A0A9D4FUJ7-F1
#
_cell.length_a   1.000
_cell.length_b   1.000
_cell.length_c   1.000
_cell.angle_alpha   90.00
_cell.angle_beta   90.00
_cell.angle_gamma   90.00
#
_symmetry.space_group_name_H-M   'P 1'
#
loop_
_entity.id
_entity.type
_entity.pdbx_description
1 polymer ?
#
loop_
_entity_poly.entity_id
_entity_poly.type
_entity_poly.pdbx_seq_one_letter_code
_entity_poly.pdbx_strand_id
1 'polypeptide(L)'
;MLARDACESELDERDPMQRILVGQFTDGLIDQPVRMKLIRSNPSNLTEAVNMALKEQNILKRVNMRKGHGGMNHMIMIHNPWR
;
A
#
# COMPACT_ATOMS: atom_id res chain seq x y z
N MET A 1 8.98 34.95 -31.70
CA MET A 1 8.87 33.48 -31.48
C MET A 1 10.23 33.02 -30.98
N LEU A 2 10.27 32.28 -29.86
CA LEU A 2 11.30 31.32 -29.40
C LEU A 2 11.24 31.26 -27.86
N ALA A 3 10.15 30.69 -27.35
CA ALA A 3 9.99 30.32 -25.95
C ALA A 3 9.69 28.81 -25.92
N ARG A 4 10.59 28.00 -26.48
CA ARG A 4 10.31 26.58 -26.71
C ARG A 4 11.40 25.59 -26.32
N ASP A 5 12.45 26.03 -25.63
CA ASP A 5 13.56 25.15 -25.25
C ASP A 5 13.92 25.20 -23.76
N ALA A 6 12.99 25.62 -22.88
CA ALA A 6 13.18 25.56 -21.43
C ALA A 6 12.51 24.32 -20.80
N CYS A 7 12.41 23.21 -21.56
CA CYS A 7 12.17 21.90 -20.96
C CYS A 7 13.53 21.26 -20.73
N GLU A 8 14.37 21.89 -19.91
CA GLU A 8 15.52 21.22 -19.31
C GLU A 8 14.95 20.01 -18.57
N SER A 9 15.15 18.85 -19.19
CA SER A 9 14.97 17.56 -18.58
C SER A 9 15.77 17.58 -17.28
N GLU A 10 15.09 17.78 -16.15
CA GLU A 10 15.51 17.27 -14.86
C GLU A 10 15.76 15.78 -15.08
N LEU A 11 16.99 15.42 -15.44
CA LEU A 11 17.43 14.06 -15.65
C LEU A 11 17.27 13.40 -14.30
N ASP A 12 16.16 12.69 -14.12
CA ASP A 12 15.91 11.83 -12.98
C ASP A 12 17.10 10.88 -12.90
N GLU A 13 18.10 11.19 -12.06
CA GLU A 13 19.37 10.44 -11.90
C GLU A 13 19.14 9.00 -11.38
N ARG A 14 17.87 8.60 -11.26
CA ARG A 14 17.44 7.26 -10.89
C ARG A 14 17.77 6.30 -12.02
N ASP A 15 18.45 5.22 -11.65
CA ASP A 15 18.72 4.09 -12.53
C ASP A 15 17.41 3.65 -13.25
N PRO A 16 17.34 3.73 -14.59
CA PRO A 16 16.14 3.40 -15.34
C PRO A 16 15.68 1.96 -15.10
N MET A 17 16.62 1.05 -14.79
CA MET A 17 16.29 -0.34 -14.46
C MET A 17 15.53 -0.43 -13.14
N GLN A 18 15.90 0.37 -12.15
CA GLN A 18 15.17 0.42 -10.87
C GLN A 18 13.73 0.90 -11.06
N ARG A 19 13.49 1.86 -11.96
CA ARG A 19 12.14 2.34 -12.27
C ARG A 19 11.27 1.24 -12.86
N ILE A 20 11.82 0.45 -13.79
CA ILE A 20 11.12 -0.69 -14.38
C ILE A 20 10.80 -1.75 -13.31
N LEU A 21 11.77 -2.09 -12.47
CA LEU A 21 11.59 -3.08 -11.39
C LEU A 21 10.52 -2.62 -10.38
N VAL A 22 10.54 -1.34 -9.99
CA VAL A 22 9.51 -0.76 -9.10
C VAL A 22 8.13 -0.80 -9.77
N GLY A 23 8.03 -0.48 -11.06
CA GLY A 23 6.78 -0.56 -11.81
C GLY A 23 6.21 -1.98 -11.83
N GLN A 24 7.00 -2.95 -12.27
CA GLN A 24 6.61 -4.36 -12.32
C GLN A 24 6.22 -4.91 -10.93
N PHE A 25 6.99 -4.56 -9.91
CA PHE A 25 6.68 -4.93 -8.53
C PHE A 25 5.33 -4.35 -8.08
N THR A 26 5.11 -3.06 -8.34
CA THR A 26 3.88 -2.35 -7.94
C THR A 26 2.65 -2.91 -8.65
N ASP A 27 2.76 -3.21 -9.93
CA ASP A 27 1.67 -3.79 -10.74
C ASP A 27 1.32 -5.22 -10.32
N GLY A 28 2.31 -5.99 -9.84
CA GLY A 28 2.13 -7.34 -9.33
C GLY A 28 1.46 -7.44 -7.94
N LEU A 29 1.22 -6.33 -7.25
CA LEU A 29 0.63 -6.35 -5.91
C LEU A 29 -0.90 -6.56 -5.96
N ILE A 30 -1.33 -7.61 -5.26
CA ILE A 30 -2.75 -7.96 -5.07
C ILE A 30 -3.44 -6.97 -4.12
N ASP A 31 -2.76 -6.58 -3.04
CA ASP A 31 -3.30 -5.71 -2.00
C ASP A 31 -3.39 -4.25 -2.49
N GLN A 32 -4.59 -3.82 -2.90
CA GLN A 32 -4.84 -2.45 -3.38
C GLN A 32 -4.36 -1.33 -2.44
N PRO A 33 -4.52 -1.41 -1.10
CA PRO A 33 -4.03 -0.38 -0.20
C PRO A 33 -2.50 -0.26 -0.23
N VAL A 34 -1.79 -1.38 -0.32
CA VAL A 34 -0.33 -1.43 -0.38
C VAL A 34 0.15 -0.87 -1.71
N ARG A 35 -0.49 -1.25 -2.83
CA ARG A 35 -0.20 -0.70 -4.15
C ARG A 35 -0.38 0.82 -4.19
N MET A 36 -1.50 1.32 -3.66
CA MET A 36 -1.75 2.76 -3.59
C MET A 36 -0.74 3.51 -2.72
N LYS A 37 -0.26 2.88 -1.64
CA LYS A 37 0.79 3.46 -0.80
C LYS A 37 2.07 3.66 -1.60
N LEU A 38 2.49 2.66 -2.36
CA LEU A 38 3.72 2.73 -3.18
C LEU A 38 3.62 3.75 -4.30
N ILE A 39 2.50 3.82 -5.01
CA ILE A 39 2.27 4.81 -6.08
C ILE A 39 2.43 6.24 -5.52
N ARG A 40 1.88 6.51 -4.33
CA ARG A 40 1.97 7.83 -3.69
C ARG A 40 3.37 8.13 -3.15
N SER A 41 4.07 7.11 -2.66
CA SER A 41 5.40 7.27 -2.06
C SER A 41 6.53 7.31 -3.08
N ASN A 42 6.30 6.82 -4.31
CA ASN A 42 7.24 6.85 -5.43
C ASN A 42 8.68 6.40 -5.06
N PRO A 43 8.85 5.15 -4.59
CA PRO A 43 10.15 4.62 -4.19
C PRO A 43 11.18 4.72 -5.31
N SER A 44 12.44 4.98 -4.93
CA SER A 44 13.52 5.22 -5.88
C SER A 44 14.15 3.92 -6.38
N ASN A 45 14.00 2.82 -5.63
CA ASN A 45 14.54 1.51 -5.98
C ASN A 45 13.64 0.37 -5.45
N LEU A 46 13.90 -0.84 -5.96
CA LEU A 46 13.11 -2.03 -5.62
C LEU A 46 13.17 -2.37 -4.12
N THR A 47 14.34 -2.26 -3.49
CA THR A 47 14.52 -2.56 -2.07
C THR A 47 13.65 -1.67 -1.19
N GLU A 48 13.60 -0.38 -1.51
CA GLU A 48 12.75 0.59 -0.82
C GLU A 48 11.26 0.26 -1.00
N ALA A 49 10.85 -0.08 -2.22
CA ALA A 49 9.49 -0.48 -2.52
C ALA A 49 9.06 -1.73 -1.74
N VAL A 50 9.91 -2.76 -1.69
CA VAL A 50 9.64 -3.99 -0.94
C VAL A 50 9.52 -3.71 0.57
N ASN A 51 10.45 -2.95 1.14
CA ASN A 51 10.41 -2.61 2.56
C ASN A 51 9.15 -1.83 2.94
N MET A 52 8.74 -0.87 2.10
CA MET A 52 7.48 -0.15 2.29
C MET A 52 6.26 -1.08 2.20
N ALA A 53 6.23 -1.97 1.21
CA ALA A 53 5.14 -2.93 1.04
C ALA A 53 4.98 -3.83 2.26
N LEU A 54 6.10 -4.38 2.77
CA LEU A 54 6.11 -5.23 3.97
C LEU A 54 5.63 -4.47 5.21
N LYS A 55 6.08 -3.22 5.39
CA LYS A 55 5.64 -2.38 6.51
C LYS A 55 4.13 -2.13 6.46
N GLU A 56 3.60 -1.76 5.30
CA GLU A 56 2.18 -1.51 5.12
C GLU A 56 1.35 -2.79 5.33
N GLN A 57 1.79 -3.92 4.78
CA GLN A 57 1.10 -5.20 4.96
C GLN A 57 1.06 -5.63 6.43
N ASN A 58 2.14 -5.41 7.19
CA ASN A 58 2.17 -5.69 8.62
C ASN A 58 1.20 -4.79 9.40
N ILE A 59 1.05 -3.52 9.02
CA ILE A 59 0.06 -2.62 9.61
C ILE A 59 -1.34 -3.12 9.32
N LEU A 60 -1.65 -3.49 8.08
CA LEU A 60 -2.95 -4.03 7.69
C LEU A 60 -3.29 -5.30 8.48
N LYS A 61 -2.35 -6.25 8.61
CA LYS A 61 -2.51 -7.45 9.44
C LYS A 61 -2.84 -7.10 10.89
N ARG A 62 -2.11 -6.16 11.49
CA ARG A 62 -2.35 -5.70 12.88
C ARG A 62 -3.69 -5.00 13.05
N VAL A 63 -4.13 -4.21 12.07
CA VAL A 63 -5.45 -3.57 12.09
C VAL A 63 -6.54 -4.63 11.98
N ASN A 64 -6.38 -5.62 11.10
CA ASN A 64 -7.37 -6.68 10.92
C ASN A 64 -7.53 -7.55 12.17
N MET A 65 -6.42 -7.88 12.86
CA MET A 65 -6.46 -8.59 14.15
C MET A 65 -7.18 -7.79 15.23
N ARG A 66 -6.99 -6.47 15.28
CA ARG A 66 -7.71 -5.59 16.22
C ARG A 66 -9.21 -5.52 15.92
N LYS A 67 -9.60 -5.52 14.64
CA LYS A 67 -11.02 -5.58 14.24
C LYS A 67 -11.67 -6.92 14.62
N GLY A 68 -10.92 -8.02 14.59
CA GLY A 68 -11.38 -9.35 14.99
C GLY A 68 -11.67 -9.51 16.50
N HIS A 69 -11.15 -8.64 17.37
CA HIS A 69 -11.40 -8.69 18.82
C HIS A 69 -12.57 -7.80 19.30
N GLY A 70 -13.23 -7.05 18.41
CA GLY A 70 -14.32 -6.13 18.76
C GLY A 70 -15.71 -6.52 18.25
N GLY A 71 -15.86 -7.72 17.66
CA GLY A 71 -17.00 -8.06 16.81
C GLY A 71 -17.78 -9.33 17.16
N MET A 72 -17.76 -9.80 18.42
CA MET A 72 -18.64 -10.88 18.89
C MET A 72 -19.34 -10.50 20.20
N ASN A 73 -20.11 -9.42 20.17
CA ASN A 73 -21.15 -9.13 21.15
C ASN A 73 -22.53 -9.22 20.47
N HIS A 74 -22.90 -10.42 20.05
CA HIS A 74 -24.30 -10.80 19.83
C HIS A 74 -24.51 -12.11 20.58
N MET A 75 -24.89 -12.03 21.86
CA MET A 75 -26.27 -11.93 22.36
C MET A 75 -26.70 -13.32 22.84
N ILE A 76 -26.40 -13.59 24.12
CA ILE A 76 -26.91 -14.77 24.82
C ILE A 76 -28.44 -14.59 24.91
N MET A 77 -29.17 -15.24 24.00
CA MET A 77 -30.62 -15.38 24.10
C MET A 77 -30.92 -16.40 25.20
N ILE A 78 -30.97 -15.93 26.45
CA ILE A 78 -31.58 -16.70 27.54
C ILE A 78 -33.09 -16.69 27.29
N HIS A 79 -33.61 -17.66 26.54
CA HIS A 79 -35.03 -17.94 26.53
C HIS A 79 -35.41 -18.48 27.90
N ASN A 80 -36.15 -17.68 28.68
CA ASN A 80 -36.71 -18.10 29.96
C ASN A 80 -38.14 -18.60 29.72
N PRO A 81 -38.43 -19.91 29.79
CA PRO A 81 -39.70 -20.49 29.35
C PRO A 81 -40.84 -20.39 30.39
N TRP A 82 -40.76 -19.44 31.32
CA TRP A 82 -41.75 -19.28 32.40
C TRP A 82 -42.27 -17.84 32.44
N ARG A 83 -43.17 -17.50 31.52
CA ARG A 83 -44.17 -16.44 31.72
C ARG A 83 -45.35 -16.59 30.78
#